data_AF-A0A1Y5WUR8-F1
#
_entry.id   AF-A0A1Y5WUR8-F1
#
_cell.length_a   1.000
_cell.length_b   1.000
_cell.length_c   1.000
_cell.angle_alpha   90.00
_cell.angle_beta   90.00
_cell.angle_gamma   90.00
#
_symmetry.space_group_name_H-M   'P 1'
#
loop_
_entity.id
_entity.type
_entity.pdbx_description
1 polymer ?
#
loop_
_entity_poly.entity_id
_entity_poly.type
_entity_poly.pdbx_seq_one_letter_code
_entity_poly.pdbx_strand_id
1 'polypeptide(L)'
;MTGLFMLPAEVTVTVTREEQHQQALGRYPVAAGVARQVAAELAWCTIETGKYRGERAVEVRLDGMRVGELTYAMSERYQDLLTEITARGHQPGCQALVYIGKRGIEVSLRMPKVESHVPIPLARPVASAPAQAHEKKPRNKKRPVWIAAAVAGFLFLVGLINSTDEKPTSGSTAPVADVASAPPATTTTTTTTTATTTSSAVPAAPPPPPPPPPATPTTKKSTTTKQAPPPPPVPEEPAQNCHPNYEPCVPVARDVDCKGGSGNGPEYVDGPIRVIGKDVYGLDDNKNGIGCE
;
A
#
# COMPACT_ATOMS: atom_id res chain seq x y z
N MET A 1 5.62 26.91 6.56
CA MET A 1 5.43 25.46 6.31
C MET A 1 4.05 25.32 5.74
N THR A 2 3.93 25.05 4.43
CA THR A 2 2.62 24.81 3.82
C THR A 2 2.13 23.47 4.37
N GLY A 3 0.96 23.47 5.01
CA GLY A 3 0.38 22.23 5.52
C GLY A 3 -0.05 21.32 4.36
N LEU A 4 -0.06 20.00 4.61
CA LEU A 4 -0.63 19.05 3.65
C LEU A 4 -2.11 19.33 3.43
N PHE A 5 -2.54 19.37 2.16
CA PHE A 5 -3.94 19.31 1.80
C PHE A 5 -4.42 17.87 1.95
N MET A 6 -5.09 17.63 3.08
CA MET A 6 -5.55 16.29 3.45
C MET A 6 -6.75 15.87 2.62
N LEU A 7 -6.53 14.87 1.77
CA LEU A 7 -7.54 14.19 0.99
C LEU A 7 -8.53 13.43 1.90
N PRO A 8 -9.80 13.27 1.47
CA PRO A 8 -10.78 12.53 2.25
C PRO A 8 -10.42 11.03 2.30
N ALA A 9 -10.60 10.44 3.47
CA ALA A 9 -10.15 9.11 3.82
C ALA A 9 -11.23 8.06 3.56
N GLU A 10 -11.50 7.73 2.30
CA GLU A 10 -12.68 6.92 1.90
C GLU A 10 -12.34 5.45 1.61
N VAL A 11 -11.35 5.21 0.75
CA VAL A 11 -10.93 3.87 0.31
C VAL A 11 -9.52 3.56 0.76
N THR A 12 -9.24 2.29 1.04
CA THR A 12 -7.90 1.85 1.41
C THR A 12 -7.09 1.51 0.16
N VAL A 13 -5.89 2.06 0.04
CA VAL A 13 -4.95 1.81 -1.06
C VAL A 13 -3.64 1.28 -0.48
N THR A 14 -3.19 0.13 -0.98
CA THR A 14 -1.95 -0.51 -0.54
C THR A 14 -0.73 0.22 -1.11
N VAL A 15 0.26 0.46 -0.26
CA VAL A 15 1.57 0.94 -0.67
C VAL A 15 2.42 -0.26 -1.10
N THR A 16 3.34 -0.06 -2.04
CA THR A 16 4.27 -1.09 -2.49
C THR A 16 5.71 -0.67 -2.23
N ARG A 17 6.63 -1.64 -2.24
CA ARG A 17 8.06 -1.47 -1.98
C ARG A 17 8.41 -1.02 -0.56
N GLU A 18 7.50 -1.20 0.39
CA GLU A 18 7.69 -0.83 1.80
C GLU A 18 8.87 -1.61 2.41
N GLU A 19 9.14 -2.82 1.92
CA GLU A 19 10.29 -3.65 2.30
C GLU A 19 11.64 -2.97 2.05
N GLN A 20 11.71 -2.06 1.09
CA GLN A 20 12.93 -1.29 0.78
C GLN A 20 13.12 -0.10 1.74
N HIS A 21 12.08 0.24 2.52
CA HIS A 21 12.02 1.44 3.36
C HIS A 21 11.80 1.13 4.84
N GLN A 22 12.08 -0.09 5.30
CA GLN A 22 11.90 -0.50 6.70
C GLN A 22 12.66 0.39 7.70
N GLN A 23 13.80 0.96 7.32
CA GLN A 23 14.52 1.91 8.18
C GLN A 23 13.73 3.21 8.42
N ALA A 24 13.08 3.75 7.39
CA ALA A 24 12.24 4.94 7.52
C ALA A 24 10.97 4.63 8.30
N LEU A 25 10.35 3.48 8.02
CA LEU A 25 9.15 3.00 8.70
C LEU A 25 9.38 2.67 10.19
N GLY A 26 10.60 2.23 10.56
CA GLY A 26 10.98 1.97 11.95
C GLY A 26 10.88 3.18 12.89
N ARG A 27 10.77 4.41 12.35
CA ARG A 27 10.50 5.62 13.13
C ARG A 27 9.06 5.73 13.65
N TYR A 28 8.17 4.88 13.15
CA TYR A 28 6.78 4.83 13.54
C TYR A 28 6.53 3.57 14.37
N PRO A 29 6.90 3.56 15.67
CA PRO A 29 6.64 2.42 16.52
C PRO A 29 5.14 2.13 16.56
N VAL A 30 4.82 0.87 16.30
CA VAL A 30 3.48 0.31 16.26
C VAL A 30 3.49 -0.98 17.07
N ALA A 31 2.48 -1.17 17.93
CA ALA A 31 2.32 -2.42 18.67
C ALA A 31 1.73 -3.50 17.73
N ALA A 32 2.02 -4.77 18.02
CA ALA A 32 1.44 -5.88 17.27
C ALA A 32 -0.10 -5.85 17.36
N GLY A 33 -0.78 -5.99 16.22
CA GLY A 33 -2.24 -5.93 16.14
C GLY A 33 -2.85 -4.53 16.20
N VAL A 34 -2.04 -3.47 16.27
CA VAL A 34 -2.51 -2.08 16.29
C VAL A 34 -2.01 -1.34 15.04
N ALA A 35 -2.87 -0.52 14.46
CA ALA A 35 -2.49 0.43 13.41
C ALA A 35 -2.34 1.84 13.98
N ARG A 36 -1.29 2.55 13.59
CA ARG A 36 -1.06 3.96 13.91
C ARG A 36 -1.44 4.83 12.72
N GLN A 37 -2.28 5.83 12.98
CA GLN A 37 -2.62 6.84 11.99
C GLN A 37 -1.57 7.95 11.96
N VAL A 38 -1.12 8.28 10.75
CA VAL A 38 -0.20 9.40 10.48
C VAL A 38 -0.64 10.12 9.19
N ALA A 39 -0.16 11.34 8.98
CA ALA A 39 -0.31 12.01 7.70
C ALA A 39 0.82 11.57 6.77
N ALA A 40 0.47 11.17 5.56
CA ALA A 40 1.42 10.92 4.49
C ALA A 40 1.34 12.04 3.45
N GLU A 41 2.50 12.45 2.96
CA GLU A 41 2.62 13.27 1.75
C GLU A 41 2.65 12.35 0.53
N LEU A 42 1.94 12.76 -0.51
CA LEU A 42 1.98 12.11 -1.82
C LEU A 42 2.85 12.97 -2.73
N ALA A 43 3.88 12.39 -3.32
CA ALA A 43 4.78 13.10 -4.22
C ALA A 43 4.97 12.33 -5.53
N TRP A 44 5.48 13.01 -6.54
CA TRP A 44 5.78 12.41 -7.82
C TRP A 44 7.17 11.78 -7.82
N CYS A 45 7.26 10.54 -8.29
CA CYS A 45 8.52 9.87 -8.59
C CYS A 45 8.50 9.26 -10.00
N THR A 46 9.66 8.79 -10.44
CA THR A 46 9.79 7.96 -11.64
C THR A 46 9.97 6.51 -11.23
N ILE A 47 9.27 5.59 -11.88
CA ILE A 47 9.43 4.16 -11.65
C ILE A 47 10.82 3.74 -12.11
N GLU A 48 11.62 3.20 -11.20
CA GLU A 48 13.03 2.89 -11.47
C GLU A 48 13.25 1.52 -12.13
N THR A 49 12.31 0.59 -11.94
CA THR A 49 12.45 -0.83 -12.33
C THR A 49 11.12 -1.45 -12.79
N GLY A 50 11.20 -2.56 -13.52
CA GLY A 50 10.04 -3.34 -13.98
C GLY A 50 9.47 -2.87 -15.31
N LYS A 51 8.26 -3.38 -15.65
CA LYS A 51 7.58 -3.14 -16.93
C LYS A 51 7.32 -1.67 -17.23
N TYR A 52 7.10 -0.85 -16.21
CA TYR A 52 6.75 0.57 -16.31
C TYR A 52 7.91 1.51 -15.97
N ARG A 53 9.15 1.04 -16.12
CA ARG A 53 10.34 1.84 -15.84
C ARG A 53 10.34 3.12 -16.69
N GLY A 54 10.62 4.26 -16.06
CA GLY A 54 10.62 5.58 -16.70
C GLY A 54 9.27 6.30 -16.64
N GLU A 55 8.19 5.59 -16.32
CA GLU A 55 6.89 6.21 -16.14
C GLU A 55 6.77 6.92 -14.79
N ARG A 56 5.82 7.85 -14.71
CA ARG A 56 5.54 8.59 -13.48
C ARG A 56 4.68 7.76 -12.53
N ALA A 57 5.07 7.75 -11.26
CA ALA A 57 4.31 7.12 -10.17
C ALA A 57 4.16 8.07 -8.99
N VAL A 58 3.28 7.70 -8.06
CA VAL A 58 3.09 8.40 -6.80
C VAL A 58 3.92 7.71 -5.72
N GLU A 59 4.92 8.40 -5.21
CA GLU A 59 5.63 7.97 -4.00
C GLU A 59 4.90 8.44 -2.74
N VAL A 60 5.03 7.65 -1.69
CA VAL A 60 4.46 7.93 -0.37
C VAL A 60 5.59 8.37 0.55
N ARG A 61 5.39 9.51 1.21
CA ARG A 61 6.36 10.07 2.14
C ARG A 61 5.75 10.23 3.53
N LEU A 62 6.46 9.76 4.55
CA LEU A 62 6.14 10.05 5.95
C LEU A 62 7.27 10.90 6.54
N ASP A 63 6.93 12.04 7.13
CA ASP A 63 7.90 13.05 7.59
C ASP A 63 8.95 13.41 6.53
N GLY A 64 8.53 13.49 5.26
CA GLY A 64 9.39 13.80 4.11
C GLY A 64 10.29 12.66 3.61
N MET A 65 10.32 11.50 4.30
CA MET A 65 11.06 10.32 3.86
C MET A 65 10.19 9.41 3.01
N ARG A 66 10.71 8.94 1.87
CA ARG A 66 10.05 7.94 1.03
C ARG A 66 9.90 6.63 1.81
N VAL A 67 8.68 6.13 1.89
CA VAL A 67 8.32 4.86 2.56
C VAL A 67 7.75 3.81 1.61
N GLY A 68 7.58 4.17 0.34
CA GLY A 68 7.09 3.28 -0.70
C GLY A 68 6.49 4.07 -1.84
N GLU A 69 5.75 3.38 -2.70
CA GLU A 69 5.07 3.98 -3.85
C GLU A 69 3.76 3.24 -4.15
N LEU A 70 2.85 3.92 -4.82
CA LEU A 70 1.66 3.29 -5.37
C LEU A 70 2.01 2.49 -6.62
N THR A 71 1.21 1.46 -6.92
CA THR A 71 1.33 0.76 -8.20
C THR A 71 1.13 1.72 -9.37
N TYR A 72 1.65 1.37 -10.54
CA TYR A 72 1.47 2.17 -11.76
C TYR A 72 -0.01 2.50 -12.04
N ALA A 73 -0.88 1.48 -12.03
CA ALA A 73 -2.31 1.66 -12.27
C ALA A 73 -3.01 2.55 -11.23
N MET A 74 -2.58 2.51 -9.96
CA MET A 74 -3.12 3.43 -8.94
C MET A 74 -2.56 4.83 -9.10
N SER A 75 -1.30 4.96 -9.51
CA SER A 75 -0.70 6.27 -9.80
C SER A 75 -1.43 6.96 -10.95
N GLU A 76 -1.74 6.24 -12.04
CA GLU A 76 -2.55 6.78 -13.14
C GLU A 76 -3.95 7.19 -12.68
N ARG A 77 -4.57 6.40 -11.80
CA ARG A 77 -5.92 6.67 -11.30
C ARG A 77 -6.04 7.95 -10.49
N TYR A 78 -5.01 8.31 -9.73
CA TYR A 78 -5.02 9.53 -8.90
C TYR A 78 -4.31 10.71 -9.57
N GLN A 79 -3.87 10.56 -10.81
CA GLN A 79 -2.91 11.51 -11.37
C GLN A 79 -3.46 12.92 -11.57
N ASP A 80 -4.70 13.01 -12.05
CA ASP A 80 -5.35 14.29 -12.35
C ASP A 80 -5.63 15.05 -11.06
N LEU A 81 -6.11 14.34 -10.04
CA LEU A 81 -6.35 14.90 -8.71
C LEU A 81 -5.07 15.49 -8.10
N LEU A 82 -3.98 14.71 -8.07
CA LEU A 82 -2.71 15.17 -7.48
C LEU A 82 -2.09 16.33 -8.30
N THR A 83 -2.25 16.29 -9.63
CA THR A 83 -1.82 17.38 -10.51
C THR A 83 -2.59 18.65 -10.22
N GLU A 84 -3.91 18.57 -10.06
CA GLU A 84 -4.76 19.73 -9.75
C GLU A 84 -4.43 20.32 -8.38
N ILE A 85 -4.26 19.48 -7.34
CA ILE A 85 -3.88 19.93 -6.00
C ILE A 85 -2.56 20.71 -6.04
N THR A 86 -1.57 20.13 -6.71
CA THR A 86 -0.25 20.75 -6.86
C THR A 86 -0.32 22.04 -7.66
N ALA A 87 -1.10 22.07 -8.75
CA ALA A 87 -1.30 23.25 -9.58
C ALA A 87 -2.00 24.39 -8.83
N ARG A 88 -2.87 24.08 -7.86
CA ARG A 88 -3.51 25.05 -6.97
C ARG A 88 -2.61 25.49 -5.80
N GLY A 89 -1.36 25.01 -5.73
CA GLY A 89 -0.34 25.42 -4.77
C GLY A 89 -0.35 24.65 -3.46
N HIS A 90 -1.03 23.50 -3.41
CA HIS A 90 -1.09 22.63 -2.22
C HIS A 90 -0.15 21.43 -2.34
N GLN A 91 0.31 20.93 -1.20
CA GLN A 91 0.98 19.63 -1.13
C GLN A 91 -0.08 18.56 -0.86
N PRO A 92 -0.28 17.57 -1.75
CA PRO A 92 -1.28 16.55 -1.51
C PRO A 92 -0.85 15.64 -0.35
N GLY A 93 -1.74 15.45 0.61
CA GLY A 93 -1.55 14.51 1.70
C GLY A 93 -2.77 13.64 1.92
N CYS A 94 -2.56 12.49 2.55
CA CYS A 94 -3.61 11.56 2.89
C CYS A 94 -3.36 10.95 4.26
N GLN A 95 -4.38 10.36 4.85
CA GLN A 95 -4.18 9.58 6.06
C GLN A 95 -3.51 8.25 5.71
N ALA A 96 -2.50 7.87 6.48
CA ALA A 96 -1.82 6.59 6.36
C ALA A 96 -1.95 5.80 7.66
N LEU A 97 -2.20 4.50 7.52
CA LEU A 97 -2.25 3.52 8.58
C LEU A 97 -0.97 2.69 8.51
N VAL A 98 -0.10 2.90 9.49
CA VAL A 98 1.13 2.13 9.68
C VAL A 98 0.85 0.98 10.63
N TYR A 99 1.20 -0.24 10.26
CA TYR A 99 0.95 -1.44 11.08
C TYR A 99 2.04 -2.50 10.85
N ILE A 100 2.12 -3.49 11.75
CA ILE A 100 3.02 -4.63 11.56
C ILE A 100 2.30 -5.69 10.71
N GLY A 101 2.77 -5.89 9.49
CA GLY A 101 2.31 -6.91 8.56
C GLY A 101 3.26 -8.12 8.48
N LYS A 102 3.03 -8.99 7.50
CA LYS A 102 3.86 -10.20 7.31
C LYS A 102 5.27 -9.89 6.81
N ARG A 103 5.46 -8.73 6.18
CA ARG A 103 6.73 -8.30 5.56
C ARG A 103 7.50 -7.27 6.39
N GLY A 104 7.11 -7.09 7.65
CA GLY A 104 7.63 -6.04 8.52
C GLY A 104 6.60 -4.95 8.73
N ILE A 105 7.04 -3.69 8.83
CA ILE A 105 6.14 -2.55 8.94
C ILE A 105 5.56 -2.26 7.55
N GLU A 106 4.24 -2.21 7.46
CA GLU A 106 3.49 -1.94 6.23
C GLU A 106 2.67 -0.66 6.38
N VAL A 107 2.29 -0.07 5.24
CA VAL A 107 1.52 1.16 5.16
C VAL A 107 0.35 0.97 4.22
N SER A 108 -0.84 1.37 4.68
CA SER A 108 -2.00 1.54 3.82
C SER A 108 -2.49 2.98 3.86
N LEU A 109 -2.87 3.52 2.71
CA LEU A 109 -3.36 4.89 2.58
C LEU A 109 -4.87 4.91 2.57
N ARG A 110 -5.45 5.97 3.12
CA ARG A 110 -6.86 6.30 2.97
C ARG A 110 -6.98 7.40 1.93
N MET A 111 -7.47 7.02 0.76
CA MET A 111 -7.56 7.84 -0.44
C MET A 111 -9.04 8.16 -0.74
N PRO A 112 -9.33 9.20 -1.52
CA PRO A 112 -10.67 9.46 -2.04
C PRO A 112 -11.08 8.32 -2.98
N LYS A 113 -12.38 8.04 -3.08
CA LYS A 113 -12.89 7.30 -4.22
C LYS A 113 -12.64 8.13 -5.48
N VAL A 114 -12.29 7.50 -6.59
CA VAL A 114 -11.92 8.20 -7.85
C VAL A 114 -13.05 9.11 -8.37
N GLU A 115 -14.29 8.72 -8.11
CA GLU A 115 -15.49 9.46 -8.51
C GLU A 115 -15.84 10.58 -7.52
N SER A 116 -15.21 10.63 -6.36
CA SER A 116 -15.49 11.64 -5.34
C SER A 116 -14.91 12.98 -5.78
N HIS A 117 -15.78 13.98 -5.89
CA HIS A 117 -15.37 15.34 -6.16
C HIS A 117 -14.70 15.94 -4.92
N VAL A 118 -13.39 16.20 -4.99
CA VAL A 118 -12.63 16.86 -3.91
C VAL A 118 -12.56 18.36 -4.22
N PRO A 119 -13.26 19.23 -3.46
CA PRO A 119 -13.17 20.67 -3.69
C PRO A 119 -11.80 21.20 -3.24
N ILE A 120 -10.96 21.58 -4.19
CA ILE A 120 -9.62 22.10 -3.91
C ILE A 120 -9.66 23.63 -3.99
N PRO A 121 -9.55 24.38 -2.86
CA PRO A 121 -9.48 25.83 -2.91
C PRO A 121 -8.16 26.27 -3.56
N LEU A 122 -8.11 27.47 -4.16
CA LEU A 122 -6.82 28.06 -4.50
C LEU A 122 -6.01 28.25 -3.21
N ALA A 123 -4.73 27.88 -3.21
CA ALA A 123 -3.86 28.24 -2.10
C ALA A 123 -3.92 29.76 -1.94
N ARG A 124 -4.25 30.23 -0.73
CA ARG A 124 -4.11 31.66 -0.45
C ARG A 124 -2.66 32.02 -0.75
N PRO A 125 -2.38 33.09 -1.51
CA PRO A 125 -1.01 33.54 -1.64
C PRO A 125 -0.53 33.78 -0.21
N VAL A 126 0.44 32.96 0.23
CA VAL A 126 1.20 33.29 1.44
C VAL A 126 1.78 34.64 1.10
N ALA A 127 1.25 35.69 1.72
CA ALA A 127 1.79 37.03 1.59
C ALA A 127 3.30 36.86 1.76
N SER A 128 4.03 37.06 0.67
CA SER A 128 5.46 36.85 0.66
C SER A 128 5.97 37.65 1.83
N ALA A 129 6.56 36.99 2.83
CA ALA A 129 7.32 37.70 3.85
C ALA A 129 8.18 38.69 3.05
N PRO A 130 8.13 40.01 3.36
CA PRO A 130 8.75 41.00 2.52
C PRO A 130 10.16 40.52 2.30
N ALA A 131 10.53 40.37 1.02
CA ALA A 131 11.89 40.00 0.65
C ALA A 131 12.78 40.90 1.49
N GLN A 132 13.46 40.32 2.50
CA GLN A 132 14.51 41.04 3.16
C GLN A 132 15.49 41.27 2.04
N ALA A 133 15.45 42.48 1.50
CA ALA A 133 16.43 42.98 0.59
C ALA A 133 17.75 42.70 1.30
N HIS A 134 18.44 41.67 0.85
CA HIS A 134 19.84 41.50 1.17
C HIS A 134 20.50 42.74 0.59
N GLU A 135 20.57 43.77 1.42
CA GLU A 135 21.30 44.99 1.19
C GLU A 135 22.71 44.53 0.86
N LYS A 136 23.05 44.54 -0.43
CA LYS A 136 24.39 44.22 -0.91
C LYS A 136 25.30 45.27 -0.32
N LYS A 137 25.84 45.00 0.86
CA LYS A 137 26.84 45.82 1.53
C LYS A 137 27.95 46.08 0.50
N PRO A 138 28.23 47.33 0.12
CA PRO A 138 29.25 47.62 -0.88
C PRO A 138 30.58 47.12 -0.35
N ARG A 139 31.16 46.16 -1.08
CA ARG A 139 32.43 45.51 -0.78
C ARG A 139 33.55 46.52 -0.94
N ASN A 140 33.84 47.24 0.13
CA ASN A 140 34.90 48.24 0.20
C ASN A 140 36.27 47.56 0.02
N LYS A 141 36.89 47.83 -1.13
CA LYS A 141 38.12 47.18 -1.59
C LYS A 141 39.32 47.91 -0.97
N LYS A 142 39.63 47.62 0.30
CA LYS A 142 40.93 48.02 0.86
C LYS A 142 41.95 46.93 0.52
N ARG A 143 42.88 47.28 -0.36
CA ARG A 143 44.11 46.53 -0.63
C ARG A 143 45.08 46.75 0.54
N PRO A 144 45.67 45.69 1.10
CA PRO A 144 46.92 45.83 1.83
C PRO A 144 47.94 44.86 1.25
N VAL A 145 48.94 45.37 0.53
CA VAL A 145 50.23 44.68 0.45
C VAL A 145 51.30 45.74 0.53
N TRP A 146 51.90 45.79 1.71
CA TRP A 146 53.12 46.52 2.04
C TRP A 146 54.28 45.53 1.96
N ILE A 147 55.43 46.06 1.51
CA ILE A 147 56.81 45.62 1.75
C ILE A 147 57.41 44.61 0.77
N ALA A 148 58.56 45.06 0.29
CA ALA A 148 59.45 44.49 -0.70
C ALA A 148 60.53 43.59 -0.08
N ALA A 149 61.13 42.80 -0.99
CA ALA A 149 62.53 42.40 -1.06
C ALA A 149 63.14 41.56 0.09
N ALA A 150 63.48 40.31 -0.25
CA ALA A 150 64.77 39.64 -0.04
C ALA A 150 64.58 38.13 -0.33
N VAL A 151 65.48 37.33 -0.87
CA VAL A 151 66.85 37.42 -1.37
C VAL A 151 67.06 36.06 -2.07
N ALA A 152 67.76 36.11 -3.20
CA ALA A 152 68.51 35.06 -3.91
C ALA A 152 68.52 33.61 -3.37
N GLY A 153 68.40 32.65 -4.29
CA GLY A 153 69.07 31.37 -4.15
C GLY A 153 68.59 30.26 -5.09
N PHE A 154 69.34 30.05 -6.18
CA PHE A 154 69.55 28.76 -6.89
C PHE A 154 68.33 28.09 -7.55
N LEU A 155 68.39 27.48 -8.73
CA LEU A 155 69.30 27.48 -9.87
C LEU A 155 68.55 26.70 -10.97
N PHE A 156 68.71 27.13 -12.20
CA PHE A 156 68.22 26.52 -13.45
C PHE A 156 68.47 25.00 -13.56
N LEU A 157 67.49 24.27 -14.09
CA LEU A 157 67.61 23.31 -15.21
C LEU A 157 66.18 23.01 -15.71
N VAL A 158 65.74 23.44 -16.91
CA VAL A 158 65.86 22.72 -18.20
C VAL A 158 65.42 21.26 -18.03
N GLY A 159 64.39 20.69 -18.65
CA GLY A 159 63.87 20.84 -20.01
C GLY A 159 63.58 19.41 -20.53
N LEU A 160 62.41 19.22 -21.14
CA LEU A 160 61.90 18.05 -21.89
C LEU A 160 62.94 17.05 -22.44
N ILE A 161 62.80 15.73 -22.21
CA ILE A 161 62.86 14.66 -23.25
C ILE A 161 62.61 13.21 -22.72
N ASN A 162 61.71 12.51 -23.43
CA ASN A 162 61.72 11.12 -23.94
C ASN A 162 62.22 9.88 -23.16
N SER A 163 61.29 8.89 -23.14
CA SER A 163 61.41 7.48 -23.59
C SER A 163 62.06 6.37 -22.74
N THR A 164 61.34 5.23 -22.72
CA THR A 164 61.78 3.81 -22.76
C THR A 164 62.55 3.27 -21.54
N ASP A 165 62.44 2.03 -21.05
CA ASP A 165 61.74 0.78 -21.37
C ASP A 165 61.79 -0.11 -20.08
N GLU A 166 61.33 -1.37 -20.17
CA GLU A 166 61.53 -2.53 -19.28
C GLU A 166 60.31 -2.95 -18.40
N LYS A 167 59.48 -3.76 -19.07
CA LYS A 167 58.65 -4.91 -18.64
C LYS A 167 59.51 -6.01 -17.95
N PRO A 168 59.08 -7.28 -17.69
CA PRO A 168 57.77 -7.93 -17.44
C PRO A 168 57.77 -8.82 -16.15
N THR A 169 56.64 -9.35 -15.66
CA THR A 169 56.16 -10.77 -15.82
C THR A 169 55.22 -11.01 -14.62
N SER A 170 53.98 -11.51 -14.65
CA SER A 170 53.35 -12.69 -15.28
C SER A 170 51.92 -12.31 -15.71
N GLY A 171 51.40 -12.67 -16.89
CA GLY A 171 51.09 -14.03 -17.33
C GLY A 171 49.63 -14.36 -16.97
N SER A 172 48.64 -13.85 -17.72
CA SER A 172 47.97 -14.49 -18.87
C SER A 172 46.81 -15.43 -18.45
N THR A 173 45.55 -14.98 -18.56
CA THR A 173 44.55 -15.24 -19.64
C THR A 173 43.81 -16.59 -19.48
N ALA A 174 42.49 -16.54 -19.26
CA ALA A 174 41.54 -17.60 -19.65
C ALA A 174 41.47 -17.72 -21.20
N PRO A 175 40.81 -18.68 -21.89
CA PRO A 175 39.75 -19.61 -21.46
C PRO A 175 39.79 -21.03 -22.13
N VAL A 176 38.67 -21.77 -21.97
CA VAL A 176 38.06 -22.87 -22.77
C VAL A 176 38.61 -24.33 -22.80
N ALA A 177 37.68 -25.20 -22.38
CA ALA A 177 37.18 -26.44 -23.02
C ALA A 177 37.69 -27.84 -22.58
N ASP A 178 36.68 -28.66 -22.29
CA ASP A 178 36.54 -30.13 -22.39
C ASP A 178 37.47 -31.07 -21.62
N VAL A 179 36.89 -31.92 -20.75
CA VAL A 179 36.87 -33.40 -20.86
C VAL A 179 35.83 -33.98 -19.87
N ALA A 180 35.03 -34.91 -20.39
CA ALA A 180 34.01 -35.70 -19.71
C ALA A 180 34.56 -36.82 -18.78
N SER A 181 33.86 -37.14 -17.69
CA SER A 181 33.58 -38.53 -17.26
C SER A 181 32.75 -38.64 -15.97
N ALA A 182 31.61 -39.32 -16.11
CA ALA A 182 30.93 -40.26 -15.20
C ALA A 182 30.44 -39.83 -13.80
N PRO A 183 29.19 -40.20 -13.40
CA PRO A 183 28.57 -39.83 -12.12
C PRO A 183 28.93 -40.83 -11.01
N PRO A 184 28.80 -40.44 -9.73
CA PRO A 184 27.85 -41.18 -8.89
C PRO A 184 27.12 -40.38 -7.79
N ALA A 185 26.06 -41.03 -7.29
CA ALA A 185 25.47 -40.97 -5.96
C ALA A 185 24.54 -39.79 -5.60
N THR A 186 23.30 -39.93 -6.08
CA THR A 186 22.07 -39.48 -5.43
C THR A 186 22.07 -39.87 -3.94
N THR A 187 22.09 -38.89 -3.04
CA THR A 187 21.89 -39.15 -1.61
C THR A 187 20.41 -39.00 -1.30
N THR A 188 19.70 -40.11 -1.37
CA THR A 188 18.30 -40.24 -0.95
C THR A 188 18.26 -40.38 0.58
N THR A 189 17.82 -39.35 1.29
CA THR A 189 17.61 -39.45 2.73
C THR A 189 16.26 -40.12 2.99
N THR A 190 16.32 -41.41 3.31
CA THR A 190 15.23 -42.23 3.85
C THR A 190 14.79 -41.66 5.19
N THR A 191 13.53 -41.23 5.31
CA THR A 191 12.90 -41.02 6.62
C THR A 191 11.85 -42.10 6.79
N THR A 192 12.18 -43.09 7.62
CA THR A 192 11.34 -44.21 8.00
C THR A 192 10.23 -43.72 8.93
N THR A 193 8.99 -43.79 8.46
CA THR A 193 7.80 -43.52 9.27
C THR A 193 7.46 -44.74 10.11
N THR A 194 7.72 -44.67 11.40
CA THR A 194 7.25 -45.66 12.39
C THR A 194 5.74 -45.52 12.55
N ALA A 195 4.99 -46.56 12.18
CA ALA A 195 3.57 -46.68 12.47
C ALA A 195 3.38 -47.05 13.95
N THR A 196 2.83 -46.13 14.73
CA THR A 196 2.34 -46.39 16.09
C THR A 196 0.81 -46.42 16.07
N THR A 197 0.28 -47.52 16.55
CA THR A 197 -1.14 -47.82 16.74
C THR A 197 -1.75 -46.89 17.79
N THR A 198 -2.94 -46.34 17.51
CA THR A 198 -3.89 -45.97 18.56
C THR A 198 -5.31 -46.14 18.02
N SER A 199 -5.96 -47.20 18.48
CA SER A 199 -7.40 -47.39 18.44
C SER A 199 -8.02 -46.30 19.32
N SER A 200 -8.79 -45.39 18.72
CA SER A 200 -9.61 -44.42 19.45
C SER A 200 -11.06 -44.62 19.05
N ALA A 201 -11.85 -44.97 20.05
CA ALA A 201 -13.27 -45.24 19.97
C ALA A 201 -14.03 -44.02 19.45
N VAL A 202 -15.00 -44.30 18.57
CA VAL A 202 -15.98 -43.35 18.04
C VAL A 202 -16.88 -42.87 19.19
N PRO A 203 -16.88 -41.58 19.54
CA PRO A 203 -17.93 -41.02 20.38
C PRO A 203 -19.23 -41.00 19.57
N ALA A 204 -20.27 -41.62 20.11
CA ALA A 204 -21.61 -41.56 19.55
C ALA A 204 -22.05 -40.11 19.34
N ALA A 205 -22.55 -39.82 18.14
CA ALA A 205 -23.12 -38.52 17.80
C ALA A 205 -24.24 -38.14 18.77
N PRO A 206 -24.32 -36.89 19.25
CA PRO A 206 -25.44 -36.43 20.04
C PRO A 206 -26.74 -36.46 19.21
N PRO A 207 -27.89 -36.76 19.82
CA PRO A 207 -29.16 -36.81 19.11
C PRO A 207 -29.53 -35.43 18.53
N PRO A 208 -30.23 -35.40 17.38
CA PRO A 208 -30.65 -34.15 16.77
C PRO A 208 -31.62 -33.38 17.68
N PRO A 209 -31.58 -32.03 17.67
CA PRO A 209 -32.51 -31.22 18.45
C PRO A 209 -33.96 -31.41 17.97
N PRO A 210 -34.96 -31.26 18.86
CA PRO A 210 -36.36 -31.41 18.51
C PRO A 210 -36.82 -30.32 17.52
N PRO A 211 -37.79 -30.62 16.65
CA PRO A 211 -38.29 -29.67 15.66
C PRO A 211 -39.02 -28.49 16.33
N PRO A 212 -38.91 -27.26 15.77
CA PRO A 212 -39.61 -26.10 16.31
C PRO A 212 -41.13 -26.20 16.10
N PRO A 213 -41.95 -25.65 17.02
CA PRO A 213 -43.40 -25.66 16.91
C PRO A 213 -43.91 -24.74 15.76
N PRO A 214 -45.12 -24.97 15.22
CA PRO A 214 -45.64 -24.23 14.08
C PRO A 214 -45.93 -22.76 14.42
N ALA A 215 -45.46 -21.84 13.59
CA ALA A 215 -45.77 -20.42 13.67
C ALA A 215 -47.24 -20.16 13.25
N THR A 216 -48.02 -19.55 14.16
CA THR A 216 -49.34 -18.98 13.87
C THR A 216 -49.19 -17.51 13.44
N PRO A 217 -49.91 -17.02 12.43
CA PRO A 217 -49.80 -15.65 11.98
C PRO A 217 -50.77 -14.75 12.76
N THR A 218 -50.29 -13.65 13.34
CA THR A 218 -51.18 -12.56 13.75
C THR A 218 -50.62 -11.20 13.37
N THR A 219 -51.41 -10.52 12.55
CA THR A 219 -51.35 -9.11 12.16
C THR A 219 -51.68 -8.20 13.34
N LYS A 220 -50.91 -7.12 13.54
CA LYS A 220 -51.38 -5.70 13.62
C LYS A 220 -50.34 -4.73 14.21
N LYS A 221 -49.94 -3.77 13.36
CA LYS A 221 -49.97 -2.30 13.52
C LYS A 221 -49.51 -1.66 14.86
N SER A 222 -48.39 -0.94 14.77
CA SER A 222 -48.03 0.41 15.31
C SER A 222 -48.62 0.87 16.65
N THR A 223 -47.78 1.36 17.60
CA THR A 223 -47.80 2.73 18.17
C THR A 223 -46.63 2.97 19.17
N THR A 224 -46.18 4.22 19.19
CA THR A 224 -45.08 4.93 19.87
C THR A 224 -44.98 4.88 21.41
N THR A 225 -43.75 5.13 21.89
CA THR A 225 -43.31 5.78 23.16
C THR A 225 -43.26 4.98 24.47
N LYS A 226 -42.04 4.77 25.00
CA LYS A 226 -41.48 5.35 26.25
C LYS A 226 -40.36 4.47 26.79
N GLN A 227 -39.16 5.04 26.88
CA GLN A 227 -37.88 4.38 27.17
C GLN A 227 -37.81 3.87 28.62
N ALA A 228 -37.50 2.58 28.79
CA ALA A 228 -37.12 1.92 30.04
C ALA A 228 -35.63 1.52 29.96
N PRO A 229 -34.90 1.42 31.09
CA PRO A 229 -33.45 1.21 31.11
C PRO A 229 -33.03 -0.13 30.49
N PRO A 230 -31.83 -0.24 29.87
CA PRO A 230 -31.50 -1.35 28.98
C PRO A 230 -31.29 -2.67 29.74
N PRO A 231 -31.88 -3.79 29.27
CA PRO A 231 -31.50 -5.14 29.68
C PRO A 231 -30.09 -5.51 29.13
N PRO A 232 -29.42 -6.55 29.68
CA PRO A 232 -28.08 -6.95 29.27
C PRO A 232 -27.99 -7.30 27.77
N PRO A 233 -26.84 -7.10 27.11
CA PRO A 233 -26.71 -7.27 25.67
C PRO A 233 -26.92 -8.73 25.27
N VAL A 234 -27.99 -8.97 24.53
CA VAL A 234 -28.22 -10.18 23.73
C VAL A 234 -27.38 -10.04 22.46
N PRO A 235 -26.76 -11.11 21.92
CA PRO A 235 -26.05 -11.06 20.65
C PRO A 235 -26.94 -10.42 19.57
N GLU A 236 -26.51 -9.26 19.08
CA GLU A 236 -27.20 -8.47 18.07
C GLU A 236 -27.03 -9.19 16.73
N GLU A 237 -28.11 -9.76 16.18
CA GLU A 237 -28.12 -10.18 14.78
C GLU A 237 -27.77 -8.96 13.92
N PRO A 238 -26.84 -9.09 12.93
CA PRO A 238 -26.37 -7.96 12.17
C PRO A 238 -27.55 -7.28 11.47
N ALA A 239 -27.77 -6.01 11.79
CA ALA A 239 -28.70 -5.15 11.07
C ALA A 239 -28.46 -5.33 9.56
N GLN A 240 -29.53 -5.72 8.85
CA GLN A 240 -29.49 -6.11 7.43
C GLN A 240 -28.99 -4.96 6.56
N ASN A 241 -27.67 -4.88 6.41
CA ASN A 241 -27.01 -3.97 5.49
C ASN A 241 -27.09 -4.65 4.12
N CYS A 242 -28.08 -4.27 3.32
CA CYS A 242 -28.27 -4.79 1.97
C CYS A 242 -27.15 -4.29 1.06
N HIS A 243 -26.64 -5.16 0.21
CA HIS A 243 -25.62 -4.81 -0.75
C HIS A 243 -26.24 -3.94 -1.86
N PRO A 244 -25.74 -2.72 -2.11
CA PRO A 244 -26.42 -1.72 -2.96
C PRO A 244 -26.48 -2.09 -4.45
N ASN A 245 -25.72 -3.11 -4.88
CA ASN A 245 -25.72 -3.55 -6.27
C ASN A 245 -26.80 -4.61 -6.59
N TYR A 246 -27.64 -4.99 -5.62
CA TYR A 246 -28.61 -6.08 -5.78
C TYR A 246 -30.00 -5.72 -5.25
N GLU A 247 -31.03 -6.26 -5.91
CA GLU A 247 -32.42 -6.14 -5.50
C GLU A 247 -33.20 -7.43 -5.80
N PRO A 248 -33.87 -8.08 -4.84
CA PRO A 248 -34.08 -7.67 -3.44
C PRO A 248 -32.82 -7.73 -2.58
N CYS A 249 -32.96 -7.40 -1.29
CA CYS A 249 -31.83 -7.30 -0.34
C CYS A 249 -30.94 -8.55 -0.36
N VAL A 250 -29.70 -8.37 -0.78
CA VAL A 250 -28.63 -9.37 -0.64
C VAL A 250 -27.76 -8.98 0.56
N PRO A 251 -27.50 -9.86 1.53
CA PRO A 251 -26.65 -9.56 2.67
C PRO A 251 -25.24 -9.11 2.26
N VAL A 252 -24.68 -8.12 2.96
CA VAL A 252 -23.25 -7.77 2.79
C VAL A 252 -22.39 -8.79 3.51
N ALA A 253 -22.02 -9.85 2.79
CA ALA A 253 -21.10 -10.89 3.24
C ALA A 253 -19.81 -10.94 2.39
N ARG A 254 -18.88 -11.82 2.77
CA ARG A 254 -17.65 -12.08 2.00
C ARG A 254 -17.96 -12.76 0.66
N ASP A 255 -18.98 -13.60 0.65
CA ASP A 255 -19.44 -14.37 -0.50
C ASP A 255 -20.92 -14.70 -0.27
N VAL A 256 -21.71 -14.68 -1.32
CA VAL A 256 -23.14 -14.97 -1.27
C VAL A 256 -23.48 -15.80 -2.48
N ASP A 257 -24.11 -16.95 -2.27
CA ASP A 257 -24.42 -17.89 -3.34
C ASP A 257 -25.93 -18.01 -3.59
N CYS A 258 -26.28 -18.46 -4.79
CA CYS A 258 -27.65 -18.85 -5.10
C CYS A 258 -28.04 -20.11 -4.34
N LYS A 259 -29.16 -20.05 -3.63
CA LYS A 259 -29.69 -21.21 -2.92
C LYS A 259 -30.08 -22.31 -3.91
N GLY A 260 -29.62 -23.54 -3.66
CA GLY A 260 -29.81 -24.68 -4.56
C GLY A 260 -28.73 -24.82 -5.63
N GLY A 261 -27.76 -23.90 -5.70
CA GLY A 261 -26.56 -24.01 -6.53
C GLY A 261 -25.43 -24.83 -5.86
N SER A 262 -24.29 -24.93 -6.55
CA SER A 262 -23.07 -25.61 -6.07
C SER A 262 -22.15 -24.75 -5.20
N GLY A 263 -22.63 -23.56 -4.80
CA GLY A 263 -21.88 -22.60 -4.02
C GLY A 263 -21.49 -23.10 -2.64
N ASN A 264 -20.39 -22.60 -2.08
CA ASN A 264 -19.86 -22.95 -0.75
C ASN A 264 -19.75 -21.73 0.18
N GLY A 265 -20.42 -20.65 -0.18
CA GLY A 265 -20.44 -19.40 0.53
C GLY A 265 -21.09 -19.52 1.90
N PRO A 266 -20.76 -18.59 2.82
CA PRO A 266 -21.32 -18.57 4.16
C PRO A 266 -22.81 -18.18 4.17
N GLU A 267 -23.32 -17.58 3.10
CA GLU A 267 -24.69 -17.06 2.98
C GLU A 267 -25.30 -17.48 1.63
N TYR A 268 -26.61 -17.73 1.62
CA TYR A 268 -27.35 -18.10 0.43
C TYR A 268 -28.59 -17.21 0.25
N VAL A 269 -28.89 -16.85 -1.00
CA VAL A 269 -30.06 -16.04 -1.36
C VAL A 269 -30.99 -16.79 -2.30
N ASP A 270 -32.30 -16.59 -2.12
CA ASP A 270 -33.35 -17.09 -3.00
C ASP A 270 -33.57 -16.07 -4.14
N GLY A 271 -33.40 -16.51 -5.40
CA GLY A 271 -33.62 -15.68 -6.58
C GLY A 271 -35.10 -15.57 -7.01
N PRO A 272 -35.41 -14.73 -8.01
CA PRO A 272 -34.48 -13.97 -8.85
C PRO A 272 -33.93 -12.71 -8.18
N ILE A 273 -32.63 -12.48 -8.31
CA ILE A 273 -31.94 -11.28 -7.79
C ILE A 273 -31.54 -10.39 -8.96
N ARG A 274 -32.07 -9.18 -9.02
CA ARG A 274 -31.65 -8.19 -10.01
C ARG A 274 -30.30 -7.60 -9.64
N VAL A 275 -29.36 -7.63 -10.59
CA VAL A 275 -28.06 -6.95 -10.46
C VAL A 275 -28.20 -5.53 -11.01
N ILE A 276 -28.25 -4.55 -10.10
CA ILE A 276 -28.39 -3.13 -10.43
C ILE A 276 -27.03 -2.53 -10.81
N GLY A 277 -25.96 -3.01 -10.16
CA GLY A 277 -24.62 -2.47 -10.31
C GLY A 277 -23.63 -3.52 -10.81
N LYS A 278 -22.46 -3.58 -10.16
CA LYS A 278 -21.49 -4.64 -10.43
C LYS A 278 -21.92 -5.91 -9.71
N ASP A 279 -21.88 -7.04 -10.41
CA ASP A 279 -21.97 -8.35 -9.80
C ASP A 279 -20.67 -8.66 -9.02
N VAL A 280 -20.69 -8.39 -7.71
CA VAL A 280 -19.58 -8.62 -6.77
C VAL A 280 -19.53 -10.07 -6.29
N TYR A 281 -20.69 -10.71 -6.17
CA TYR A 281 -20.87 -12.08 -5.70
C TYR A 281 -20.95 -13.12 -6.82
N GLY A 282 -21.02 -12.71 -8.08
CA GLY A 282 -21.09 -13.65 -9.20
C GLY A 282 -22.43 -14.37 -9.28
N LEU A 283 -23.53 -13.72 -8.89
CA LEU A 283 -24.87 -14.30 -8.92
C LEU A 283 -25.43 -14.42 -10.34
N ASP A 284 -24.95 -13.59 -11.27
CA ASP A 284 -25.40 -13.48 -12.66
C ASP A 284 -24.32 -14.01 -13.62
N ASP A 285 -24.26 -15.35 -13.74
CA ASP A 285 -23.27 -16.05 -14.55
C ASP A 285 -23.36 -15.71 -16.05
N ASN A 286 -24.58 -15.49 -16.56
CA ASN A 286 -24.84 -15.24 -17.98
C ASN A 286 -24.83 -13.73 -18.33
N LYS A 287 -24.71 -12.85 -17.32
CA LYS A 287 -24.62 -11.38 -17.43
C LYS A 287 -25.86 -10.74 -18.05
N ASN A 288 -27.04 -11.30 -17.78
CA ASN A 288 -28.31 -10.79 -18.30
C ASN A 288 -28.94 -9.73 -17.36
N GLY A 289 -28.33 -9.46 -16.20
CA GLY A 289 -28.80 -8.54 -15.16
C GLY A 289 -29.68 -9.19 -14.08
N ILE A 290 -29.88 -10.51 -14.14
CA ILE A 290 -30.67 -11.32 -13.21
C ILE A 290 -29.81 -12.49 -12.74
N GLY A 291 -29.49 -12.52 -11.45
CA GLY A 291 -28.82 -13.62 -10.80
C GLY A 291 -29.79 -14.59 -10.12
N CYS A 292 -29.31 -15.81 -9.88
CA CYS A 292 -30.06 -16.89 -9.25
C CYS A 292 -31.39 -17.23 -9.97
N GLU A 293 -31.31 -17.37 -11.30
CA GLU A 293 -32.40 -17.86 -12.15
C GLU A 293 -32.63 -19.38 -12.09
#